data_AF-A0A7L3IQA7-F1
#
_entry.id   AF-A0A7L3IQA7-F1
#
_cell.length_a   1.000
_cell.length_b   1.000
_cell.length_c   1.000
_cell.angle_alpha   90.00
_cell.angle_beta   90.00
_cell.angle_gamma   90.00
#
_symmetry.space_group_name_H-M   'P 1'
#
loop_
_entity.id
_entity.type
_entity.pdbx_description
1 polymer ?
#
loop_
_entity_poly.entity_id
_entity_poly.type
_entity_poly.pdbx_seq_one_letter_code
_entity_poly.pdbx_strand_id
1 'polypeptide(L)'
;MERKASRRENECEEKNSNSESSEIDKDYKTTLITLNVGGYLYITQKQTLTKYPDSFLEGIINGRIMCPFDADGHYFIDRDGLLFRHILNFLRNGELLLPEGFRENQLLAQEAEFFQLKVLSEAVKSRWEKEQLASRETTFLEITDSHDRSQGLRIFCNAPEFIAKIKSRIVLVSKSRLDGFPEEFSVSSNIIQFKYFIKSENGTRLVLKEDNTFVCTLETLKFEAIMTALKCGFRLLTSLDCSRGSIVHSDALHFIK
;
A
#
# COMPACT_ATOMS: atom_id res chain seq x y z
N MET A 1 -88.56 2.38 -50.13
CA MET A 1 -87.53 3.39 -50.52
C MET A 1 -86.23 2.90 -49.91
N GLU A 2 -85.31 2.37 -50.74
CA GLU A 2 -83.95 2.91 -50.98
C GLU A 2 -82.98 2.69 -49.79
N ARG A 3 -81.69 2.37 -49.87
CA ARG A 3 -80.67 2.08 -50.89
C ARG A 3 -79.36 1.72 -50.12
N LYS A 4 -78.49 0.91 -50.75
CA LYS A 4 -77.00 1.00 -50.83
C LYS A 4 -76.08 1.13 -49.59
N ALA A 5 -75.21 0.14 -49.45
CA ALA A 5 -73.73 0.16 -49.55
C ALA A 5 -72.86 1.38 -49.10
N SER A 6 -71.83 1.05 -48.31
CA SER A 6 -70.39 1.41 -48.46
C SER A 6 -69.86 2.81 -48.07
N ARG A 7 -68.71 2.77 -47.37
CA ARG A 7 -67.50 3.63 -47.47
C ARG A 7 -67.47 5.03 -46.82
N ARG A 8 -66.34 5.26 -46.12
CA ARG A 8 -65.50 6.50 -46.07
C ARG A 8 -66.09 7.66 -45.26
N GLU A 9 -65.35 8.54 -44.57
CA GLU A 9 -63.95 8.97 -44.58
C GLU A 9 -63.72 9.92 -43.37
N ASN A 10 -62.46 10.10 -42.96
CA ASN A 10 -61.84 11.30 -42.37
C ASN A 10 -62.09 11.68 -40.90
N GLU A 11 -61.16 12.26 -40.15
CA GLU A 11 -59.68 12.43 -40.16
C GLU A 11 -59.34 13.24 -38.90
N CYS A 12 -58.16 12.97 -38.31
CA CYS A 12 -57.24 13.88 -37.62
C CYS A 12 -56.50 13.08 -36.54
N GLU A 13 -55.18 13.08 -36.43
CA GLU A 13 -54.08 13.41 -37.32
C GLU A 13 -52.85 12.91 -36.54
N GLU A 14 -51.81 12.54 -37.28
CA GLU A 14 -50.57 11.99 -36.76
C GLU A 14 -49.86 12.96 -35.81
N LYS A 15 -49.06 12.38 -34.90
CA LYS A 15 -47.62 12.68 -34.87
C LYS A 15 -46.84 11.51 -34.28
N ASN A 16 -46.12 10.88 -35.18
CA ASN A 16 -45.10 9.87 -35.01
C ASN A 16 -43.79 10.51 -34.52
N SER A 17 -43.04 9.82 -33.67
CA SER A 17 -41.56 9.67 -33.66
C SER A 17 -41.02 9.49 -32.24
N ASN A 18 -40.46 8.31 -31.93
CA ASN A 18 -39.03 8.24 -31.61
C ASN A 18 -38.56 6.80 -31.46
N SER A 19 -38.02 6.28 -32.56
CA SER A 19 -37.09 5.17 -32.66
C SER A 19 -35.65 5.69 -32.48
N GLU A 20 -35.28 6.12 -31.28
CA GLU A 20 -33.93 6.62 -30.96
C GLU A 20 -33.31 5.98 -29.70
N SER A 21 -34.03 5.07 -29.02
CA SER A 21 -33.60 4.49 -27.73
C SER A 21 -32.64 3.30 -27.86
N SER A 22 -32.35 2.81 -29.07
CA SER A 22 -31.65 1.51 -29.28
C SER A 22 -30.23 1.59 -29.83
N GLU A 23 -29.76 2.77 -30.26
CA GLU A 23 -28.41 2.91 -30.85
C GLU A 23 -27.37 3.36 -29.83
N ILE A 24 -27.74 4.30 -28.95
CA ILE A 24 -26.84 4.73 -27.86
C ILE A 24 -26.54 3.52 -26.94
N ASP A 25 -27.53 2.64 -26.72
CA ASP A 25 -27.43 1.41 -25.91
C ASP A 25 -26.43 0.35 -26.39
N LYS A 26 -26.12 0.38 -27.69
CA LYS A 26 -25.12 -0.51 -28.29
C LYS A 26 -23.70 0.06 -28.22
N ASP A 27 -23.54 1.39 -28.23
CA ASP A 27 -22.23 2.06 -28.36
C ASP A 27 -21.43 2.10 -27.04
N TYR A 28 -22.10 2.18 -25.89
CA TYR A 28 -21.40 2.03 -24.61
C TYR A 28 -21.15 0.57 -24.22
N LYS A 29 -21.94 -0.38 -24.74
CA LYS A 29 -21.72 -1.82 -24.57
C LYS A 29 -20.53 -2.34 -25.37
N THR A 30 -20.21 -1.72 -26.52
CA THR A 30 -18.99 -2.02 -27.28
C THR A 30 -17.72 -1.44 -26.64
N THR A 31 -17.88 -0.45 -25.76
CA THR A 31 -16.75 0.19 -25.07
C THR A 31 -16.34 -0.55 -23.80
N LEU A 32 -17.28 -1.18 -23.10
CA LEU A 32 -17.01 -1.98 -21.90
C LEU A 32 -16.87 -3.47 -22.23
N ILE A 33 -15.89 -4.11 -21.61
CA ILE A 33 -15.57 -5.51 -21.79
C ILE A 33 -15.55 -6.17 -20.41
N THR A 34 -16.27 -7.29 -20.32
CA THR A 34 -16.24 -8.18 -19.16
C THR A 34 -15.29 -9.34 -19.43
N LEU A 35 -14.39 -9.59 -18.49
CA LEU A 35 -13.44 -10.69 -18.47
C LEU A 35 -13.75 -11.58 -17.26
N ASN A 36 -13.77 -12.88 -17.45
CA ASN A 36 -13.79 -13.88 -16.39
C ASN A 36 -12.39 -14.49 -16.26
N VAL A 37 -11.67 -14.13 -15.20
CA VAL A 37 -10.29 -14.56 -14.96
C VAL A 37 -10.28 -15.55 -13.80
N GLY A 38 -10.19 -16.84 -14.08
CA GLY A 38 -10.20 -17.89 -13.05
C GLY A 38 -11.42 -17.86 -12.13
N GLY A 39 -12.58 -17.41 -12.64
CA GLY A 39 -13.82 -17.25 -11.87
C GLY A 39 -14.05 -15.83 -11.32
N TYR A 40 -13.09 -14.92 -11.45
CA TYR A 40 -13.24 -13.52 -11.04
C TYR A 40 -13.68 -12.64 -12.21
N LEU A 41 -14.83 -11.99 -12.07
CA LEU A 41 -15.36 -11.09 -13.08
C LEU A 41 -14.75 -9.69 -12.95
N TYR A 42 -14.15 -9.22 -14.04
CA TYR A 42 -13.60 -7.88 -14.19
C TYR A 42 -14.31 -7.16 -15.33
N ILE A 43 -14.76 -5.93 -15.07
CA ILE A 43 -15.31 -5.05 -16.10
C ILE A 43 -14.33 -3.89 -16.29
N THR A 44 -13.97 -3.62 -17.54
CA THR A 44 -13.08 -2.51 -17.90
C THR A 44 -13.38 -2.00 -19.30
N GLN A 45 -12.73 -0.92 -19.71
CA GLN A 45 -12.90 -0.37 -21.06
C GLN A 45 -11.97 -1.08 -22.05
N LYS A 46 -12.42 -1.21 -23.30
CA LYS A 46 -11.63 -1.73 -24.43
C LYS A 46 -10.26 -1.06 -24.52
N GLN A 47 -10.22 0.27 -24.40
CA GLN A 47 -8.97 1.05 -24.46
C GLN A 47 -7.96 0.68 -23.38
N THR A 48 -8.40 0.21 -22.20
CA THR A 48 -7.50 -0.24 -21.13
C THR A 48 -6.80 -1.54 -21.52
N LEU A 49 -7.54 -2.47 -22.13
CA LEU A 49 -7.00 -3.77 -22.56
C LEU A 49 -6.08 -3.64 -23.78
N THR A 50 -6.31 -2.63 -24.63
CA THR A 50 -5.49 -2.37 -25.83
C THR A 50 -4.38 -1.34 -25.61
N LYS A 51 -4.15 -0.88 -24.37
CA LYS A 51 -3.17 0.19 -24.08
C LYS A 51 -1.74 -0.22 -24.42
N TYR A 52 -1.40 -1.49 -24.19
CA TYR A 52 -0.09 -2.04 -24.51
C TYR A 52 -0.19 -2.90 -25.76
N PRO A 53 0.42 -2.49 -26.88
CA PRO A 53 0.41 -3.28 -28.10
C PRO A 53 1.16 -4.60 -27.87
N ASP A 54 0.73 -5.64 -28.59
CA ASP A 54 1.30 -6.99 -28.53
C ASP A 54 1.20 -7.66 -27.13
N SER A 55 0.34 -7.14 -26.27
CA SER A 55 -0.07 -7.85 -25.06
C SER A 55 -1.12 -8.92 -25.39
N PHE A 56 -1.22 -9.93 -24.52
CA PHE A 56 -2.21 -11.00 -24.68
C PHE A 56 -3.63 -10.44 -24.71
N LEU A 57 -3.94 -9.47 -23.84
CA LEU A 57 -5.27 -8.87 -23.74
C LEU A 57 -5.63 -8.07 -25.00
N GLU A 58 -4.70 -7.26 -25.50
CA GLU A 58 -4.89 -6.56 -26.78
C GLU A 58 -5.13 -7.56 -27.92
N GLY A 59 -4.39 -8.66 -27.93
CA GLY A 59 -4.50 -9.70 -28.95
C GLY A 59 -5.87 -10.37 -28.95
N ILE A 60 -6.45 -10.62 -27.78
CA ILE A 60 -7.83 -11.12 -27.65
C ILE A 60 -8.83 -10.11 -28.19
N ILE A 61 -8.70 -8.85 -27.77
CA ILE A 61 -9.64 -7.79 -28.14
C ILE A 61 -9.63 -7.51 -29.65
N ASN A 62 -8.46 -7.60 -30.28
CA ASN A 62 -8.30 -7.40 -31.72
C ASN A 62 -8.45 -8.70 -32.53
N GLY A 63 -8.83 -9.81 -31.88
CA GLY A 63 -9.08 -11.10 -32.54
C GLY A 63 -7.83 -11.82 -33.07
N ARG A 64 -6.63 -11.34 -32.71
CA ARG A 64 -5.35 -11.99 -33.01
C ARG A 64 -5.15 -13.27 -32.21
N ILE A 65 -5.68 -13.32 -31.00
CA ILE A 65 -5.60 -14.46 -30.08
C ILE A 65 -7.01 -14.99 -29.86
N MET A 66 -7.21 -16.29 -30.07
CA MET A 66 -8.46 -16.95 -29.75
C MET A 66 -8.56 -17.15 -28.24
N CYS A 67 -9.68 -16.70 -27.65
CA CYS A 67 -9.96 -16.82 -26.22
C CYS A 67 -11.36 -17.45 -26.07
N PRO A 68 -11.52 -18.46 -25.20
CA PRO A 68 -12.82 -19.06 -24.94
C PRO A 68 -13.76 -18.07 -24.27
N PHE A 69 -15.06 -18.36 -24.31
CA PHE A 69 -16.07 -17.63 -23.57
C PHE A 69 -16.63 -18.50 -22.44
N ASP A 70 -17.04 -17.87 -21.34
CA ASP A 70 -17.78 -18.54 -20.27
C ASP A 70 -19.26 -18.76 -20.66
N ALA A 71 -20.05 -19.35 -19.75
CA ALA A 71 -21.46 -19.65 -19.98
C ALA A 71 -22.32 -18.39 -20.21
N ASP A 72 -21.87 -17.23 -19.73
CA ASP A 72 -22.54 -15.94 -19.85
C ASP A 72 -22.05 -15.13 -21.06
N GLY A 73 -21.11 -15.67 -21.83
CA GLY A 73 -20.57 -15.04 -23.04
C GLY A 73 -19.45 -14.02 -22.77
N HIS A 74 -18.83 -14.03 -21.59
CA HIS A 74 -17.66 -13.20 -21.29
C HIS A 74 -16.36 -13.90 -21.68
N TYR A 75 -15.33 -13.15 -22.02
CA TYR A 75 -14.00 -13.74 -22.30
C TYR A 75 -13.49 -14.48 -21.08
N PHE A 76 -13.13 -15.74 -21.23
CA PHE A 76 -12.62 -16.58 -20.16
C PHE A 76 -11.10 -16.76 -20.26
N ILE A 77 -10.42 -16.45 -19.16
CA ILE A 77 -8.98 -16.53 -19.01
C ILE A 77 -8.69 -17.43 -17.80
N ASP A 78 -8.09 -18.58 -18.04
CA ASP A 78 -7.77 -19.57 -17.00
C ASP A 78 -6.48 -19.19 -16.23
N ARG A 79 -6.53 -18.07 -15.49
CA ARG A 79 -5.43 -17.49 -14.71
C ARG A 79 -5.89 -17.04 -13.33
N ASP A 80 -4.93 -16.61 -12.51
CA ASP A 80 -5.21 -16.11 -11.16
C ASP A 80 -5.96 -14.77 -11.21
N GLY A 81 -7.26 -14.82 -10.88
CA GLY A 81 -8.10 -13.63 -10.85
C GLY A 81 -7.73 -12.64 -9.75
N LEU A 82 -7.22 -13.07 -8.58
CA LEU A 82 -6.84 -12.15 -7.51
C LEU A 82 -5.65 -11.28 -7.94
N LEU A 83 -4.62 -11.90 -8.52
CA LEU A 83 -3.46 -11.19 -9.03
C LEU A 83 -3.79 -10.33 -10.25
N PHE A 84 -4.78 -10.73 -11.05
CA PHE A 84 -5.24 -9.96 -12.21
C PHE A 84 -5.66 -8.53 -11.85
N ARG A 85 -6.15 -8.27 -10.62
CA ARG A 85 -6.40 -6.90 -10.13
C ARG A 85 -5.18 -5.99 -10.30
N HIS A 86 -3.97 -6.48 -10.02
CA HIS A 86 -2.74 -5.70 -10.13
C HIS A 86 -2.34 -5.48 -11.59
N ILE A 87 -2.53 -6.50 -12.44
CA ILE A 87 -2.37 -6.38 -13.89
C ILE A 87 -3.28 -5.28 -14.43
N LEU A 88 -4.57 -5.32 -14.08
CA LEU A 88 -5.56 -4.36 -14.56
C LEU A 88 -5.29 -2.93 -14.05
N ASN A 89 -4.85 -2.77 -12.81
CA ASN A 89 -4.44 -1.47 -12.27
C ASN A 89 -3.21 -0.91 -12.99
N PHE A 90 -2.24 -1.76 -13.33
CA PHE A 90 -1.10 -1.35 -14.14
C PHE A 90 -1.56 -0.87 -15.52
N LEU A 91 -2.48 -1.59 -16.19
CA LEU A 91 -3.04 -1.14 -17.46
C LEU A 91 -3.73 0.23 -17.35
N ARG A 92 -4.44 0.49 -16.26
CA ARG A 92 -5.09 1.80 -16.04
C ARG A 92 -4.06 2.92 -15.83
N ASN A 93 -3.15 2.74 -14.87
CA ASN A 93 -2.30 3.81 -14.36
C ASN A 93 -0.97 3.95 -15.11
N GLY A 94 -0.47 2.85 -15.69
CA GLY A 94 0.84 2.77 -16.32
C GLY A 94 2.01 2.54 -15.35
N GLU A 95 1.72 2.32 -14.07
CA GLU A 95 2.72 2.11 -13.01
C GLU A 95 2.34 0.95 -12.08
N LEU A 96 3.36 0.33 -11.48
CA LEU A 96 3.19 -0.80 -10.57
C LEU A 96 2.86 -0.29 -9.15
N LEU A 97 1.58 -0.34 -8.78
CA LEU A 97 1.11 0.00 -7.44
C LEU A 97 0.67 -1.25 -6.68
N LEU A 98 1.43 -1.58 -5.63
CA LEU A 98 1.18 -2.74 -4.78
C LEU A 98 0.95 -2.30 -3.33
N PRO A 99 0.07 -2.99 -2.57
CA PRO A 99 -0.11 -2.73 -1.15
C PRO A 99 1.19 -2.88 -0.36
N GLU A 100 1.30 -2.16 0.75
CA GLU A 100 2.41 -2.33 1.68
C GLU A 100 2.48 -3.79 2.16
N GLY A 101 3.67 -4.38 2.12
CA GLY A 101 3.88 -5.77 2.54
C GLY A 101 3.41 -6.83 1.55
N PHE A 102 3.12 -6.48 0.29
CA PHE A 102 2.80 -7.45 -0.77
C PHE A 102 3.92 -8.50 -0.93
N ARG A 103 3.57 -9.79 -0.87
CA ARG A 103 4.53 -10.92 -0.82
C ARG A 103 4.53 -11.80 -2.07
N GLU A 104 3.59 -11.59 -2.98
CA GLU A 104 3.36 -12.49 -4.13
C GLU A 104 4.08 -11.99 -5.40
N ASN A 105 5.24 -11.35 -5.24
CA ASN A 105 6.00 -10.76 -6.38
C ASN A 105 6.34 -11.80 -7.45
N GLN A 106 6.70 -13.02 -7.05
CA GLN A 106 7.03 -14.09 -7.99
C GLN A 106 5.79 -14.53 -8.80
N LEU A 107 4.64 -14.66 -8.14
CA LEU A 107 3.39 -15.04 -8.81
C LEU A 107 2.94 -13.91 -9.74
N LEU A 108 3.00 -12.65 -9.30
CA LEU A 108 2.66 -11.50 -10.14
C LEU A 108 3.59 -11.38 -11.36
N ALA A 109 4.88 -11.70 -11.20
CA ALA A 109 5.82 -11.72 -12.32
C ALA A 109 5.44 -12.79 -13.38
N GLN A 110 4.98 -13.96 -12.95
CA GLN A 110 4.48 -15.01 -13.84
C GLN A 110 3.20 -14.58 -14.58
N GLU A 111 2.26 -13.91 -13.89
CA GLU A 111 1.08 -13.36 -14.55
C GLU A 111 1.46 -12.28 -15.56
N ALA A 112 2.36 -11.36 -15.21
CA ALA A 112 2.82 -10.31 -16.12
C ALA A 112 3.48 -10.89 -17.40
N GLU A 113 4.21 -12.00 -17.25
CA GLU A 113 4.80 -12.74 -18.37
C GLU A 113 3.74 -13.44 -19.22
N PHE A 114 2.75 -14.11 -18.59
CA PHE A 114 1.62 -14.72 -19.29
C PHE A 114 0.84 -13.70 -20.12
N PHE A 115 0.53 -12.54 -19.55
CA PHE A 115 -0.18 -11.46 -20.24
C PHE A 115 0.69 -10.70 -21.26
N GLN A 116 1.96 -11.09 -21.41
CA GLN A 116 2.94 -10.49 -22.33
C GLN A 116 3.18 -8.99 -22.07
N LEU A 117 3.05 -8.56 -20.82
CA LEU A 117 3.27 -7.19 -20.38
C LEU A 117 4.72 -7.00 -19.95
N LYS A 118 5.63 -6.85 -20.93
CA LYS A 118 7.08 -6.73 -20.70
C LYS A 118 7.43 -5.63 -19.67
N VAL A 119 6.86 -4.44 -19.83
CA VAL A 119 7.09 -3.30 -18.94
C VAL A 119 6.69 -3.62 -17.49
N LEU A 120 5.59 -4.35 -17.30
CA LEU A 120 5.14 -4.78 -15.98
C LEU A 120 6.07 -5.87 -15.40
N SER A 121 6.44 -6.85 -16.21
CA SER A 121 7.38 -7.92 -15.79
C SER A 121 8.70 -7.33 -15.31
N GLU A 122 9.25 -6.36 -16.05
CA GLU A 122 10.47 -5.63 -15.67
C GLU A 122 10.27 -4.81 -14.38
N ALA A 123 9.13 -4.12 -14.24
CA ALA A 123 8.82 -3.35 -13.04
C ALA A 123 8.74 -4.23 -11.79
N VAL A 124 8.10 -5.41 -11.89
CA VAL A 124 8.01 -6.38 -10.78
C VAL A 124 9.39 -6.92 -10.40
N LYS A 125 10.21 -7.28 -11.40
CA LYS A 125 11.59 -7.76 -11.17
C LYS A 125 12.45 -6.70 -10.49
N SER A 126 12.44 -5.46 -11.01
CA SER A 126 13.22 -4.36 -10.43
C SER A 126 12.80 -4.04 -8.99
N ARG A 127 11.50 -4.07 -8.69
CA ARG A 127 10.98 -3.91 -7.32
C ARG A 127 11.50 -5.01 -6.41
N TRP A 128 11.39 -6.26 -6.84
CA TRP A 128 11.85 -7.42 -6.06
C TRP A 128 13.35 -7.38 -5.78
N GLU A 129 14.17 -7.04 -6.78
CA GLU A 129 15.62 -6.90 -6.60
C GLU A 129 15.98 -5.80 -5.60
N LYS A 130 15.30 -4.65 -5.64
CA LYS A 130 15.47 -3.57 -4.66
C LYS A 130 15.10 -4.02 -3.25
N GLU A 131 14.00 -4.75 -3.09
CA GLU A 131 13.58 -5.31 -1.79
C GLU A 131 14.61 -6.31 -1.25
N GLN A 132 15.15 -7.18 -2.12
CA GLN A 132 16.17 -8.16 -1.74
C GLN A 132 17.51 -7.50 -1.40
N LEU A 133 17.88 -6.42 -2.10
CA LEU A 133 19.09 -5.65 -1.81
C LEU A 133 18.95 -4.91 -0.47
N ALA A 134 17.80 -4.27 -0.23
CA ALA A 134 17.49 -3.63 1.05
C ALA A 134 17.46 -4.65 2.21
N SER A 135 17.02 -5.89 1.96
CA SER A 135 17.06 -6.97 2.94
C SER A 135 18.46 -7.55 3.20
N ARG A 136 19.45 -7.26 2.34
CA ARG A 136 20.83 -7.76 2.50
C ARG A 136 21.71 -6.82 3.31
N GLU A 137 21.34 -5.55 3.42
CA GLU A 137 22.04 -4.63 4.30
C GLU A 137 21.65 -4.91 5.75
N THR A 138 22.62 -5.38 6.52
CA THR A 138 22.46 -5.59 7.95
C THR A 138 21.97 -4.30 8.61
N THR A 139 20.77 -4.34 9.18
CA THR A 139 20.21 -3.16 9.82
C THR A 139 20.71 -3.13 11.26
N PHE A 140 21.43 -2.09 11.62
CA PHE A 140 21.98 -1.86 12.96
C PHE A 140 21.14 -0.81 13.68
N LEU A 141 20.75 -1.14 14.92
CA LEU A 141 20.04 -0.26 15.81
C LEU A 141 20.82 -0.14 17.13
N GLU A 142 21.02 1.10 17.57
CA GLU A 142 21.66 1.45 18.82
C GLU A 142 20.70 2.32 19.65
N ILE A 143 20.49 1.93 20.91
CA ILE A 143 19.74 2.71 21.90
C ILE A 143 20.71 3.01 23.03
N THR A 144 21.04 4.29 23.22
CA THR A 144 21.93 4.75 24.29
C THR A 144 21.23 5.74 25.19
N ASP A 145 21.42 5.55 26.49
CA ASP A 145 20.86 6.36 27.55
C ASP A 145 21.97 6.94 28.39
N SER A 146 22.30 8.20 28.11
CA SER A 146 23.27 8.94 28.91
C SER A 146 22.57 9.61 30.09
N HIS A 147 23.19 9.45 31.26
CA HIS A 147 22.83 10.17 32.48
C HIS A 147 23.31 11.63 32.49
N ASP A 148 24.16 12.02 31.52
CA ASP A 148 24.51 13.42 31.33
C ASP A 148 23.32 14.22 30.78
N ARG A 149 23.08 15.40 31.38
CA ARG A 149 21.98 16.31 31.01
C ARG A 149 22.09 16.79 29.56
N SER A 150 23.27 16.71 28.95
CA SER A 150 23.50 17.15 27.56
C SER A 150 23.31 16.04 26.51
N GLN A 151 23.33 14.76 26.90
CA GLN A 151 23.42 13.62 25.97
C GLN A 151 22.22 12.67 25.99
N GLY A 152 21.35 12.73 27.02
CA GLY A 152 19.99 12.18 26.99
C GLY A 152 19.80 10.76 26.44
N LEU A 153 18.58 10.47 25.94
CA LEU A 153 18.28 9.22 25.22
C LEU A 153 18.49 9.43 23.73
N ARG A 154 19.32 8.58 23.14
CA ARG A 154 19.58 8.55 21.70
C ARG A 154 19.18 7.20 21.12
N ILE A 155 18.47 7.24 20.00
CA ILE A 155 18.11 6.08 19.21
C ILE A 155 18.67 6.31 17.81
N PHE A 156 19.62 5.48 17.40
CA PHE A 156 20.20 5.49 16.07
C PHE A 156 19.81 4.21 15.32
N CYS A 157 19.43 4.34 14.05
CA CYS A 157 19.24 3.19 13.17
C CYS A 157 19.70 3.55 11.75
N ASN A 158 20.43 2.67 11.09
CA ASN A 158 20.78 2.87 9.68
C ASN A 158 19.57 2.73 8.72
N ALA A 159 18.42 2.24 9.19
CA ALA A 159 17.16 2.22 8.44
C ALA A 159 16.22 3.39 8.85
N PRO A 160 16.04 4.43 8.00
CA PRO A 160 15.19 5.59 8.33
C PRO A 160 13.70 5.24 8.46
N GLU A 161 13.21 4.25 7.71
CA GLU A 161 11.82 3.75 7.83
C GLU A 161 11.51 3.21 9.22
N PHE A 162 12.51 2.58 9.86
CA PHE A 162 12.36 2.10 11.23
C PHE A 162 12.29 3.26 12.23
N ILE A 163 13.07 4.33 12.01
CA ILE A 163 12.99 5.55 12.82
C ILE A 163 11.61 6.19 12.70
N ALA A 164 11.06 6.29 11.49
CA ALA A 164 9.70 6.79 11.28
C ALA A 164 8.67 5.97 12.07
N LYS A 165 8.78 4.64 12.06
CA LYS A 165 7.90 3.74 12.82
C LYS A 165 8.00 3.96 14.34
N ILE A 166 9.21 4.14 14.87
CA ILE A 166 9.41 4.48 16.30
C ILE A 166 8.75 5.84 16.61
N LYS A 167 8.95 6.86 15.77
CA LYS A 167 8.34 8.19 15.96
C LYS A 167 6.82 8.09 16.05
N SER A 168 6.18 7.41 15.10
CA SER A 168 4.72 7.21 15.12
C SER A 168 4.26 6.46 16.38
N ARG A 169 5.03 5.46 16.84
CA ARG A 169 4.69 4.72 18.05
C ARG A 169 4.78 5.60 19.29
N ILE A 170 5.82 6.44 19.40
CA ILE A 170 6.02 7.36 20.52
C ILE A 170 4.89 8.40 20.60
N VAL A 171 4.47 8.94 19.45
CA VAL A 171 3.31 9.86 19.38
C VAL A 171 2.05 9.20 19.96
N LEU A 172 1.79 7.94 19.58
CA LEU A 172 0.62 7.18 20.03
C LEU A 172 0.64 6.84 21.53
N VAL A 173 1.82 6.61 22.12
CA VAL A 173 1.95 6.26 23.54
C VAL A 173 2.19 7.46 24.45
N SER A 174 2.41 8.65 23.88
CA SER A 174 2.62 9.87 24.63
C SER A 174 1.37 10.27 25.40
N LYS A 175 1.55 10.64 26.68
CA LYS A 175 0.43 11.07 27.54
C LYS A 175 -0.09 12.46 27.18
N SER A 176 0.72 13.29 26.51
CA SER A 176 0.33 14.65 26.12
C SER A 176 -0.54 14.75 24.86
N ARG A 177 -0.95 13.63 24.23
CA ARG A 177 -1.70 13.64 22.96
C ARG A 177 -0.99 14.52 21.91
N LEU A 178 0.18 14.09 21.51
CA LEU A 178 0.94 14.80 20.49
C LEU A 178 0.22 14.69 19.14
N ASP A 179 0.00 15.82 18.47
CA ASP A 179 -0.54 15.85 17.09
C ASP A 179 0.48 15.33 16.06
N GLY A 180 1.76 15.25 16.45
CA GLY A 180 2.87 14.76 15.64
C GLY A 180 4.15 14.59 16.45
N PHE A 181 5.18 13.99 15.85
CA PHE A 181 6.46 13.81 16.55
C PHE A 181 7.18 15.17 16.66
N PRO A 182 7.60 15.60 17.87
CA PRO A 182 8.18 16.93 18.04
C PRO A 182 9.54 17.05 17.32
N GLU A 183 9.72 18.13 16.57
CA GLU A 183 10.92 18.35 15.75
C GLU A 183 12.17 18.54 16.61
N GLU A 184 12.02 19.10 17.82
CA GLU A 184 13.11 19.35 18.77
C GLU A 184 13.79 18.06 19.29
N PHE A 185 13.12 16.90 19.17
CA PHE A 185 13.67 15.60 19.56
C PHE A 185 14.34 14.84 18.40
N SER A 186 14.37 15.38 17.19
CA SER A 186 14.95 14.72 16.02
C SER A 186 16.17 15.49 15.52
N VAL A 187 17.28 14.80 15.25
CA VAL A 187 18.50 15.43 14.73
C VAL A 187 18.73 15.09 13.26
N SER A 188 18.30 13.91 12.81
CA SER A 188 18.36 13.49 11.40
C SER A 188 17.32 12.40 11.09
N SER A 189 17.27 11.92 9.84
CA SER A 189 16.43 10.78 9.41
C SER A 189 16.76 9.47 10.14
N ASN A 190 17.96 9.36 10.69
CA ASN A 190 18.48 8.13 11.30
C ASN A 190 18.59 8.22 12.83
N ILE A 191 18.36 9.41 13.41
CA ILE A 191 18.60 9.67 14.84
C ILE A 191 17.38 10.35 15.47
N ILE A 192 16.90 9.76 16.56
CA ILE A 192 16.03 10.41 17.53
C ILE A 192 16.87 10.72 18.77
N GLN A 193 16.84 11.96 19.24
CA GLN A 193 17.59 12.44 20.39
C GLN A 193 16.67 13.22 21.32
N PHE A 194 16.40 12.66 22.48
CA PHE A 194 15.70 13.36 23.56
C PHE A 194 16.75 14.10 24.42
N LYS A 195 16.51 15.38 24.70
CA LYS A 195 17.47 16.24 25.44
C LYS A 195 16.91 16.81 26.75
N TYR A 196 15.60 16.95 26.86
CA TYR A 196 14.96 17.61 28.00
C TYR A 196 14.39 16.57 28.96
N PHE A 197 14.97 16.50 30.15
CA PHE A 197 14.56 15.56 31.20
C PHE A 197 14.53 16.22 32.56
N ILE A 198 13.56 15.82 33.37
CA ILE A 198 13.57 16.05 34.81
C ILE A 198 13.53 14.73 35.55
N LYS A 199 14.02 14.72 36.79
CA LYS A 199 13.93 13.56 37.69
C LYS A 199 12.84 13.85 38.72
N SER A 200 11.83 13.00 38.80
CA SER A 200 10.81 13.07 39.84
C SER A 200 11.39 12.66 41.21
N GLU A 201 10.63 12.88 42.28
CA GLU A 201 11.03 12.56 43.66
C GLU A 201 11.38 11.08 43.85
N ASN A 202 10.63 10.19 43.19
CA ASN A 202 10.88 8.75 43.19
C ASN A 202 12.05 8.31 42.28
N GLY A 203 12.71 9.27 41.61
CA GLY A 203 13.87 9.04 40.75
C GLY A 203 13.57 8.72 39.29
N THR A 204 12.30 8.72 38.87
CA THR A 204 11.90 8.48 37.47
C THR A 204 12.32 9.64 36.58
N ARG A 205 12.90 9.35 35.40
CA ARG A 205 13.22 10.37 34.39
C ARG A 205 11.99 10.64 33.53
N LEU A 206 11.51 11.88 33.55
CA LEU A 206 10.39 12.35 32.76
C LEU A 206 10.92 13.12 31.56
N VAL A 207 10.44 12.78 30.37
CA VAL A 207 10.79 13.46 29.11
C VAL A 207 9.82 14.61 28.89
N LEU A 208 10.38 15.76 28.57
CA LEU A 208 9.65 17.02 28.37
C LEU A 208 9.93 17.59 26.99
N LYS A 209 9.05 18.46 26.51
CA LYS A 209 9.34 19.43 25.46
C LYS A 209 10.12 20.62 26.00
N GLU A 210 10.58 21.50 25.12
CA GLU A 210 11.26 22.75 25.49
C GLU A 210 10.38 23.68 26.35
N ASP A 211 9.06 23.66 26.12
CA ASP A 211 8.06 24.41 26.89
C ASP A 211 7.68 23.76 28.25
N ASN A 212 8.41 22.73 28.68
CA ASN A 212 8.14 21.91 29.86
C ASN A 212 6.85 21.06 29.79
N THR A 213 6.26 20.87 28.61
CA THR A 213 5.14 19.93 28.45
C THR A 213 5.63 18.49 28.64
N PHE A 214 5.00 17.76 29.57
CA PHE A 214 5.30 16.35 29.79
C PHE A 214 4.92 15.48 28.59
N VAL A 215 5.84 14.61 28.16
CA VAL A 215 5.63 13.68 27.04
C VAL A 215 5.33 12.30 27.59
N CYS A 216 6.34 11.67 28.19
CA CYS A 216 6.26 10.33 28.77
C CYS A 216 7.47 10.07 29.69
N THR A 217 7.54 8.89 30.31
CA THR A 217 8.73 8.49 31.05
C THR A 217 9.81 7.97 30.10
N LEU A 218 11.08 8.15 30.47
CA LEU A 218 12.22 7.63 29.71
C LEU A 218 12.13 6.11 29.51
N GLU A 219 11.72 5.39 30.55
CA GLU A 219 11.53 3.94 30.51
C GLU A 219 10.46 3.52 29.50
N THR A 220 9.39 4.32 29.35
CA THR A 220 8.36 4.08 28.33
C THR A 220 8.95 4.19 26.92
N LEU A 221 9.77 5.22 26.66
CA LEU A 221 10.43 5.38 25.35
C LEU A 221 11.37 4.22 25.05
N LYS A 222 12.24 3.85 26.00
CA LYS A 222 13.17 2.73 25.83
C LYS A 222 12.41 1.43 25.61
N PHE A 223 11.38 1.16 26.40
CA PHE A 223 10.55 -0.03 26.24
C PHE A 223 9.86 -0.08 24.87
N GLU A 224 9.25 1.01 24.42
CA GLU A 224 8.60 1.06 23.11
C GLU A 224 9.59 0.91 21.95
N ALA A 225 10.79 1.50 22.05
CA ALA A 225 11.85 1.30 21.07
C ALA A 225 12.30 -0.17 21.01
N ILE A 226 12.56 -0.79 22.16
CA ILE A 226 12.96 -2.21 22.27
C ILE A 226 11.86 -3.13 21.71
N MET A 227 10.61 -2.94 22.14
CA MET A 227 9.49 -3.76 21.68
C MET A 227 9.21 -3.58 20.19
N THR A 228 9.37 -2.37 19.66
CA THR A 228 9.25 -2.10 18.22
C THR A 228 10.37 -2.78 17.45
N ALA A 229 11.62 -2.77 17.96
CA ALA A 229 12.74 -3.48 17.37
C ALA A 229 12.48 -4.99 17.29
N LEU A 230 12.13 -5.61 18.41
CA LEU A 230 11.85 -7.05 18.49
C LEU A 230 10.71 -7.47 17.56
N LYS A 231 9.62 -6.70 17.50
CA LYS A 231 8.50 -6.94 16.56
C LYS A 231 8.90 -6.80 15.10
N CYS A 232 9.89 -5.96 14.80
CA CYS A 232 10.42 -5.76 13.45
C CYS A 232 11.49 -6.78 13.06
N GLY A 233 11.79 -7.76 13.92
CA GLY A 233 12.73 -8.85 13.66
C GLY A 233 14.17 -8.57 14.07
N PHE A 234 14.43 -7.46 14.76
CA PHE A 234 15.76 -7.22 15.33
C PHE A 234 16.06 -8.20 16.46
N ARG A 235 17.31 -8.61 16.55
CA ARG A 235 17.85 -9.43 17.64
C ARG A 235 18.78 -8.58 18.49
N LEU A 236 18.64 -8.68 19.81
CA LEU A 236 19.57 -8.04 20.73
C LEU A 236 20.94 -8.72 20.61
N LEU A 237 21.97 -7.92 20.32
CA LEU A 237 23.34 -8.36 20.23
C LEU A 237 24.06 -8.21 21.57
N THR A 238 23.95 -7.03 22.19
CA THR A 238 24.57 -6.73 23.49
C THR A 238 23.74 -5.73 24.29
N SER A 239 23.89 -5.81 25.62
CA SER A 239 23.35 -4.85 26.58
C SER A 239 24.45 -4.48 27.59
N LEU A 240 24.78 -3.19 27.70
CA LEU A 240 25.76 -2.68 28.67
C LEU A 240 25.06 -2.22 29.96
N ASP A 241 25.72 -2.46 31.09
CA ASP A 241 25.28 -2.10 32.44
C ASP A 241 23.85 -2.57 32.79
N CYS A 242 23.67 -3.89 32.94
CA CYS A 242 22.42 -4.48 33.41
C CYS A 242 22.34 -4.56 34.95
N SER A 243 22.91 -3.59 35.68
CA SER A 243 23.03 -3.62 37.15
C SER A 243 21.70 -3.84 37.89
N ARG A 244 20.55 -3.66 37.23
CA ARG A 244 19.19 -3.88 37.77
C ARG A 244 18.43 -5.09 37.17
N GLY A 245 19.09 -5.94 36.37
CA GLY A 245 18.49 -7.14 35.79
C GLY A 245 17.40 -6.90 34.72
N SER A 246 17.15 -5.65 34.32
CA SER A 246 16.20 -5.26 33.28
C SER A 246 16.91 -4.51 32.16
N ILE A 247 16.67 -4.95 30.92
CA ILE A 247 17.21 -4.35 29.70
C ILE A 247 16.78 -2.89 29.49
N VAL A 248 15.64 -2.49 30.06
CA VAL A 248 15.15 -1.10 29.97
C VAL A 248 16.06 -0.15 30.76
N HIS A 249 16.74 -0.66 31.78
CA HIS A 249 17.69 0.10 32.59
C HIS A 249 19.12 0.06 32.07
N SER A 250 19.40 -0.65 30.96
CA SER A 250 20.74 -0.68 30.36
C SER A 250 21.13 0.65 29.75
N ASP A 251 22.37 1.06 29.93
CA ASP A 251 22.91 2.31 29.38
C ASP A 251 23.04 2.27 27.85
N ALA A 252 23.35 1.10 27.30
CA ALA A 252 23.43 0.91 25.85
C ALA A 252 22.89 -0.44 25.43
N LEU A 253 22.15 -0.45 24.32
CA LEU A 253 21.61 -1.65 23.69
C LEU A 253 21.94 -1.63 22.20
N HIS A 254 22.45 -2.73 21.70
CA HIS A 254 22.76 -2.90 20.28
C HIS A 254 21.93 -4.04 19.72
N PHE A 255 21.30 -3.78 18.58
CA PHE A 255 20.43 -4.70 17.89
C PHE A 255 20.84 -4.84 16.43
N ILE A 256 20.56 -6.01 15.86
CA ILE A 256 20.87 -6.34 14.47
C ILE A 256 19.69 -7.03 13.81
N LYS A 257 19.45 -6.74 12.53
CA LYS A 257 18.43 -7.39 11.70
C LYS A 257 19.01 -7.74 10.34
#